data_AF-A0A843HKA6-F1
#
_entry.id   AF-A0A843HKA6-F1
#
_cell.length_a   1.000
_cell.length_b   1.000
_cell.length_c   1.000
_cell.angle_alpha   90.00
_cell.angle_beta   90.00
_cell.angle_gamma   90.00
#
_symmetry.space_group_name_H-M   'P 1'
#
loop_
_entity.id
_entity.type
_entity.pdbx_description
1 polymer ?
#
loop_
_entity_poly.entity_id
_entity_poly.type
_entity_poly.pdbx_seq_one_letter_code
_entity_poly.pdbx_strand_id
1 'polypeptide(L)'
;MIFILNEGVKVEKVDNVENDIRRAKITVKKNNGVCEAFSYEKLLKSLVMVDAPYFESEKIVSTVVENLYDGISTKEIKKIVYECL
;
A
#
# COMPACT_ATOMS: atom_id res chain seq x y z
N MET A 1 39.31 -4.10 -3.67
CA MET A 1 37.88 -4.26 -3.37
C MET A 1 37.18 -2.99 -3.84
N ILE A 2 36.86 -2.94 -5.13
CA ILE A 2 36.25 -1.79 -5.80
C ILE A 2 34.98 -2.35 -6.43
N PHE A 3 33.82 -1.92 -5.95
CA PHE A 3 32.54 -2.27 -6.55
C PHE A 3 32.38 -1.43 -7.82
N ILE A 4 32.32 -2.12 -8.96
CA ILE A 4 32.09 -1.51 -10.27
C ILE A 4 30.67 -0.95 -10.30
N LEU A 5 30.60 0.35 -10.60
CA LEU A 5 29.40 1.06 -11.02
C LEU A 5 28.88 0.40 -12.31
N ASN A 6 27.64 -0.08 -12.30
CA ASN A 6 26.89 -0.37 -13.51
C ASN A 6 25.77 0.65 -13.66
N GLU A 7 25.76 1.28 -14.83
CA GLU A 7 24.90 2.39 -15.21
C GLU A 7 23.42 1.99 -15.33
N GLY A 8 22.55 2.95 -15.07
CA GLY A 8 21.32 3.09 -15.85
C GLY A 8 20.07 2.35 -15.35
N VAL A 9 19.50 2.78 -14.23
CA VAL A 9 18.03 2.86 -14.09
C VAL A 9 17.69 4.15 -13.34
N LYS A 10 17.23 5.17 -14.06
CA LYS A 10 16.51 6.29 -13.45
C LYS A 10 15.22 5.73 -12.85
N VAL A 11 15.17 5.57 -11.54
CA VAL A 11 13.93 5.33 -10.80
C VAL A 11 13.25 6.68 -10.55
N GLU A 12 12.93 7.42 -11.62
CA GLU A 12 12.01 8.56 -11.56
C GLU A 12 10.60 7.98 -11.65
N LYS A 13 9.98 7.55 -10.52
CA LYS A 13 8.51 7.35 -10.40
C LYS A 13 7.97 6.84 -9.06
N VAL A 14 8.79 6.61 -8.03
CA VAL A 14 8.27 6.06 -6.76
C VAL A 14 7.74 7.15 -5.81
N ASP A 15 8.20 8.41 -5.95
CA ASP A 15 7.83 9.48 -5.02
C ASP A 15 6.45 10.11 -5.26
N ASN A 16 5.82 9.90 -6.43
CA ASN A 16 4.54 10.56 -6.73
C ASN A 16 3.33 9.88 -6.06
N VAL A 17 3.35 8.56 -5.90
CA VAL A 17 2.21 7.80 -5.33
C VAL A 17 2.10 8.02 -3.82
N GLU A 18 3.23 8.05 -3.11
CA GLU A 18 3.23 8.35 -1.67
C GLU A 18 2.72 9.76 -1.37
N ASN A 19 2.97 10.73 -2.26
CA ASN A 19 2.55 12.11 -2.06
C ASN A 19 1.05 12.34 -2.31
N ASP A 20 0.40 11.56 -3.18
CA ASP A 20 -1.04 11.70 -3.44
C ASP A 20 -1.89 11.06 -2.34
N ILE A 21 -1.47 9.93 -1.76
CA ILE A 21 -2.12 9.36 -0.57
C ILE A 21 -1.95 10.29 0.64
N ARG A 22 -0.79 10.97 0.77
CA ARG A 22 -0.57 11.96 1.84
C ARG A 22 -1.48 13.19 1.71
N ARG A 23 -1.94 13.51 0.50
CA ARG A 23 -2.83 14.65 0.23
C ARG A 23 -4.30 14.34 0.50
N ALA A 24 -4.75 13.11 0.23
CA ALA A 24 -6.08 12.67 0.59
C ALA A 24 -6.06 12.04 2.00
N LYS A 25 -6.57 12.74 3.02
CA LYS A 25 -6.84 12.15 4.34
C LYS A 25 -7.97 11.12 4.24
N ILE A 26 -7.72 10.00 3.58
CA ILE A 26 -8.69 8.91 3.46
C ILE A 26 -8.81 8.22 4.81
N THR A 27 -10.03 8.19 5.33
CA THR A 27 -10.33 7.49 6.57
C THR A 27 -10.88 6.10 6.28
N VAL A 28 -10.48 5.13 7.09
CA VAL A 28 -10.96 3.76 7.05
C VAL A 28 -11.92 3.57 8.23
N LYS A 29 -13.13 3.09 7.94
CA LYS A 29 -14.15 2.80 8.95
C LYS A 29 -13.96 1.38 9.48
N LYS A 30 -13.64 1.26 10.77
CA LYS A 30 -13.56 -0.03 11.47
C LYS A 30 -14.93 -0.55 11.84
N ASN A 31 -14.99 -1.86 12.12
CA ASN A 31 -16.21 -2.54 12.55
C ASN A 31 -16.78 -2.01 13.89
N ASN A 32 -15.95 -1.37 14.71
CA ASN A 32 -16.36 -0.72 15.97
C ASN A 32 -16.83 0.73 15.78
N GLY A 33 -16.94 1.21 14.53
CA GLY A 33 -17.34 2.58 14.22
C GLY A 33 -16.21 3.63 14.31
N VAL A 34 -14.99 3.23 14.69
CA VAL A 34 -13.83 4.13 14.72
C VAL A 34 -13.33 4.38 13.29
N CYS A 35 -13.13 5.65 12.95
CA CYS A 35 -12.44 6.05 11.72
C CYS A 35 -10.97 6.33 12.03
N GLU A 36 -10.06 5.68 11.32
CA GLU A 36 -8.62 5.98 11.38
C GLU A 36 -8.11 6.37 9.99
N ALA A 37 -7.03 7.14 9.92
CA ALA A 37 -6.38 7.40 8.63
C ALA A 37 -5.83 6.09 8.05
N PHE A 38 -6.03 5.89 6.75
CA PHE A 38 -5.38 4.80 6.04
C PHE A 38 -3.85 4.95 6.15
N SER A 39 -3.16 3.83 6.36
CA SER A 39 -1.70 3.79 6.43
C SER A 39 -1.19 2.68 5.54
N TYR A 40 -0.42 3.10 4.53
CA TYR A 40 0.27 2.23 3.58
C TYR A 40 1.16 1.22 4.33
N GLU A 41 1.99 1.70 5.25
CA GLU A 41 2.92 0.87 6.03
C GLU A 41 2.23 -0.23 6.84
N LYS A 42 1.06 0.05 7.44
CA LYS A 42 0.30 -0.96 8.19
C LYS A 42 -0.14 -2.12 7.30
N LEU A 43 -0.59 -1.81 6.09
CA LEU A 43 -1.06 -2.83 5.14
C LEU A 43 0.11 -3.63 4.58
N LEU A 44 1.17 -2.96 4.13
CA LEU A 44 2.37 -3.61 3.61
C LEU A 44 2.99 -4.55 4.65
N LYS A 45 3.15 -4.07 5.90
CA LYS A 45 3.66 -4.89 7.01
C LYS A 45 2.77 -6.12 7.27
N SER A 46 1.45 -5.98 7.17
CA SER A 46 0.53 -7.10 7.33
C SER A 46 0.70 -8.18 6.26
N LEU A 47 1.01 -7.79 5.02
CA LEU A 47 1.23 -8.72 3.91
C LEU A 47 2.58 -9.44 4.05
N VAL A 48 3.63 -8.70 4.41
CA VAL A 48 4.95 -9.29 4.66
C VAL A 48 4.92 -10.25 5.85
N MET A 49 4.11 -9.98 6.88
CA MET A 49 3.94 -10.88 8.04
C MET A 49 3.28 -12.22 7.71
N VAL A 50 2.58 -12.34 6.57
CA VAL A 50 2.01 -13.60 6.09
C VAL A 50 2.91 -14.27 5.05
N ASP A 51 4.21 -13.95 5.06
CA ASP A 51 5.25 -14.46 4.15
C ASP A 51 4.97 -14.21 2.66
N ALA A 52 4.15 -13.20 2.34
CA ALA A 52 3.97 -12.77 0.94
C ALA A 52 5.27 -12.13 0.43
N PRO A 53 5.70 -12.45 -0.82
CA PRO A 53 6.84 -11.77 -1.43
C PRO A 53 6.65 -10.25 -1.41
N TYR A 54 7.72 -9.51 -1.08
CA TYR A 54 7.65 -8.04 -0.96
C TYR A 54 7.10 -7.39 -2.24
N PHE A 55 7.54 -7.86 -3.40
CA PHE A 55 7.09 -7.37 -4.70
C PHE A 55 5.59 -7.58 -4.95
N GLU A 56 5.04 -8.74 -4.54
CA GLU A 56 3.61 -9.00 -4.63
C GLU A 56 2.84 -8.14 -3.64
N SER A 57 3.40 -7.97 -2.43
CA SER A 57 2.81 -7.12 -1.40
C SER A 57 2.68 -5.67 -1.87
N GLU A 58 3.71 -5.09 -2.50
CA GLU A 58 3.62 -3.74 -3.06
C GLU A 58 2.56 -3.61 -4.15
N LYS A 59 2.43 -4.62 -5.03
CA LYS A 59 1.37 -4.64 -6.05
C LYS A 59 -0.01 -4.64 -5.43
N ILE A 60 -0.25 -5.52 -4.45
CA ILE A 60 -1.53 -5.61 -3.74
C ILE A 60 -1.86 -4.26 -3.08
N VAL A 61 -0.89 -3.65 -2.40
CA VAL A 61 -1.11 -2.35 -1.75
C VAL A 61 -1.42 -1.26 -2.77
N SER A 62 -0.72 -1.24 -3.92
CA SER A 62 -1.04 -0.30 -5.01
C SER A 62 -2.48 -0.46 -5.50
N THR A 63 -2.93 -1.71 -5.71
CA THR A 63 -4.31 -1.99 -6.10
C THR A 63 -5.32 -1.55 -5.04
N VAL A 64 -5.01 -1.77 -3.76
CA VAL A 64 -5.87 -1.28 -2.66
C VAL A 64 -5.95 0.25 -2.71
N VAL A 65 -4.83 0.94 -2.87
CA VAL A 65 -4.76 2.40 -2.94
C VAL A 65 -5.59 2.95 -4.09
N GLU A 66 -5.53 2.34 -5.27
CA GLU A 66 -6.34 2.73 -6.43
C GLU A 66 -7.85 2.60 -6.19
N ASN A 67 -8.25 1.71 -5.27
CA ASN A 67 -9.64 1.48 -4.89
C ASN A 67 -10.03 2.16 -3.57
N LEU A 68 -9.14 2.94 -2.95
CA LEU A 68 -9.44 3.66 -1.71
C LEU A 68 -10.41 4.81 -1.96
N TYR A 69 -11.36 4.95 -1.04
CA TYR A 69 -12.26 6.09 -0.97
C TYR A 69 -12.53 6.43 0.51
N ASP A 70 -12.95 7.66 0.80
CA ASP A 70 -13.17 8.09 2.17
C ASP A 70 -14.30 7.30 2.85
N GLY A 71 -14.03 6.78 4.05
CA GLY A 71 -14.95 5.95 4.81
C GLY A 71 -14.98 4.48 4.40
N ILE A 72 -14.08 4.03 3.51
CA ILE A 72 -13.95 2.62 3.12
C ILE A 72 -13.84 1.72 4.36
N SER A 73 -14.54 0.59 4.36
CA SER A 73 -14.50 -0.29 5.52
C SER A 73 -13.27 -1.21 5.51
N THR A 74 -12.82 -1.60 6.70
CA THR A 74 -11.78 -2.64 6.82
C THR A 74 -12.17 -3.98 6.18
N LYS A 75 -13.48 -4.25 6.00
CA LYS A 75 -13.97 -5.48 5.37
C LYS A 75 -13.77 -5.43 3.86
N GLU A 76 -13.98 -4.27 3.24
CA GLU A 76 -13.77 -4.07 1.80
C GLU A 76 -12.29 -4.11 1.44
N ILE A 77 -11.43 -3.46 2.24
CA ILE A 77 -9.98 -3.55 2.04
C ILE A 77 -9.53 -5.03 2.05
N LYS A 78 -9.98 -5.82 3.04
CA LYS A 78 -9.67 -7.25 3.10
C LYS A 78 -10.18 -8.03 1.90
N LYS A 79 -11.34 -7.67 1.36
CA LYS A 79 -11.91 -8.31 0.17
C LYS A 79 -11.03 -8.04 -1.05
N ILE A 80 -10.62 -6.79 -1.27
CA ILE A 80 -9.71 -6.42 -2.35
C ILE A 80 -8.38 -7.18 -2.22
N VAL A 81 -7.81 -7.20 -1.02
CA VAL A 81 -6.56 -7.96 -0.74
C VAL A 81 -6.73 -9.43 -1.10
N TYR A 82 -7.84 -10.06 -0.70
CA TYR A 82 -8.10 -11.48 -0.99
C TYR A 82 -8.32 -11.76 -2.48
N GLU A 83 -8.92 -10.83 -3.22
CA GLU A 83 -9.08 -10.94 -4.68
C GLU A 83 -7.76 -10.77 -5.43
N CYS A 84 -6.72 -10.23 -4.79
CA CYS A 84 -5.39 -10.07 -5.37
C CYS A 84 -4.39 -11.19 -4.99
N LEU A 85 -4.78 -12.13 -4.12
CA LEU A 85 -4.00 -13.31 -3.74
C LEU A 85 -4.41 -14.52 -4.60
#